data_AF-A0A960J7D4-F1
#
_entry.id   AF-A0A960J7D4-F1
#
_cell.length_a   1.000
_cell.length_b   1.000
_cell.length_c   1.000
_cell.angle_alpha   90.00
_cell.angle_beta   90.00
_cell.angle_gamma   90.00
#
_symmetry.space_group_name_H-M   'P 1'
#
loop_
_entity.id
_entity.type
_entity.pdbx_description
1 polymer ?
#
loop_
_entity_poly.entity_id
_entity_poly.type
_entity_poly.pdbx_seq_one_letter_code
_entity_poly.pdbx_strand_id
1 'polypeptide(L)'
;MSAGATAPRRILIDTDPGVDDALALLLAFASPELQVEAITTVAGNVGLELATRNALLTLDVARLKNPPPVVRGAGKPLEREAVDAAHVHGEDGLGGMASSYGAPSRPACQGAAVDCILETVARHPGEVTIVALGPLTNVAQALLADPKTMALAERIVVMGGALDVPGNAGPHAEFNFFVDPEAAQIVLRSRLPVTLVGLDVTRQAVVSQQELVERARMSSNPGATFAERITRKYFDVRKAASGPRGVFSAR
;
A
#
# COMPACT_ATOMS: atom_id res chain seq x y z
N MET A 1 -12.05 24.57 -24.95
CA MET A 1 -10.94 25.16 -24.18
C MET A 1 -10.21 24.00 -23.53
N SER A 2 -8.99 23.72 -23.96
CA SER A 2 -8.17 22.62 -23.41
C SER A 2 -7.77 23.00 -21.99
N ALA A 3 -8.22 22.25 -20.99
CA ALA A 3 -7.61 22.31 -19.67
C ALA A 3 -6.15 21.89 -19.87
N GLY A 4 -5.21 22.83 -19.69
CA GLY A 4 -3.79 22.53 -19.79
C GLY A 4 -3.49 21.37 -18.86
N ALA A 5 -3.02 20.24 -19.41
CA ALA A 5 -2.71 19.06 -18.62
C ALA A 5 -1.62 19.44 -17.61
N THR A 6 -2.00 19.57 -16.34
CA THR A 6 -1.06 19.71 -15.24
C THR A 6 -0.16 18.48 -15.22
N ALA A 7 1.14 18.67 -14.99
CA ALA A 7 2.08 17.55 -14.88
C ALA A 7 1.58 16.52 -13.84
N PRO A 8 1.82 15.21 -14.06
CA PRO A 8 1.41 14.17 -13.11
C PRO A 8 2.06 14.40 -11.74
N ARG A 9 1.34 14.09 -10.66
CA ARG A 9 1.86 14.23 -9.30
C ARG A 9 2.87 13.13 -9.03
N ARG A 10 4.03 13.49 -8.49
CA ARG A 10 5.07 12.52 -8.12
C ARG A 10 4.71 11.88 -6.80
N ILE A 11 4.69 10.55 -6.79
CA ILE A 11 4.42 9.80 -5.57
C ILE A 11 5.50 8.76 -5.30
N LEU A 12 5.82 8.59 -4.03
CA LEU A 12 6.53 7.43 -3.49
C LEU A 12 5.51 6.61 -2.71
N ILE A 13 5.44 5.30 -2.96
CA ILE A 13 4.50 4.41 -2.28
C ILE A 13 5.26 3.54 -1.29
N ASP A 14 4.96 3.65 0.00
CA ASP A 14 5.45 2.76 1.04
C ASP A 14 4.34 1.77 1.40
N THR A 15 4.56 0.47 1.20
CA THR A 15 3.49 -0.54 1.19
C THR A 15 3.95 -1.89 1.71
N ASP A 16 3.03 -2.70 2.19
CA ASP A 16 3.23 -4.06 2.68
C ASP A 16 2.36 -5.05 1.90
N PRO A 17 2.60 -5.26 0.58
CA PRO A 17 1.53 -5.65 -0.32
C PRO A 17 0.70 -6.86 0.08
N GLY A 18 -0.48 -6.54 0.59
CA GLY A 18 -1.64 -7.38 0.66
C GLY A 18 -2.49 -7.31 -0.61
N VAL A 19 -3.63 -8.00 -0.59
CA VAL A 19 -4.61 -7.97 -1.69
C VAL A 19 -5.02 -6.55 -2.08
N ASP A 20 -5.31 -5.68 -1.11
CA ASP A 20 -5.75 -4.29 -1.31
C ASP A 20 -4.63 -3.33 -1.71
N ASP A 21 -3.42 -3.45 -1.15
CA ASP A 21 -2.23 -2.74 -1.66
C ASP A 21 -1.97 -3.05 -3.13
N ALA A 22 -2.11 -4.31 -3.52
CA ALA A 22 -1.92 -4.72 -4.91
C ALA A 22 -2.95 -4.05 -5.83
N LEU A 23 -4.19 -3.84 -5.35
CA LEU A 23 -5.19 -3.02 -6.07
C LEU A 23 -4.78 -1.54 -6.13
N ALA A 24 -4.27 -0.98 -5.02
CA ALA A 24 -3.82 0.41 -4.96
C ALA A 24 -2.64 0.67 -5.92
N LEU A 25 -1.67 -0.25 -5.99
CA LEU A 25 -0.56 -0.20 -6.94
C LEU A 25 -1.07 -0.26 -8.39
N LEU A 26 -1.96 -1.19 -8.72
CA LEU A 26 -2.56 -1.26 -10.06
C LEU A 26 -3.33 0.01 -10.43
N LEU A 27 -4.06 0.60 -9.49
CA LEU A 27 -4.77 1.86 -9.68
C LEU A 27 -3.78 3.01 -9.91
N ALA A 28 -2.72 3.10 -9.10
CA ALA A 28 -1.69 4.12 -9.24
C ALA A 28 -1.01 4.06 -10.61
N PHE A 29 -0.66 2.85 -11.07
CA PHE A 29 -0.03 2.65 -12.37
C PHE A 29 -0.95 2.91 -13.56
N ALA A 30 -2.26 2.72 -13.39
CA ALA A 30 -3.25 3.00 -14.42
C ALA A 30 -3.67 4.48 -14.47
N SER A 31 -3.33 5.27 -13.46
CA SER A 31 -3.72 6.68 -13.37
C SER A 31 -2.74 7.58 -14.14
N PRO A 32 -3.21 8.34 -15.16
CA PRO A 32 -2.37 9.32 -15.85
C PRO A 32 -2.04 10.55 -14.98
N GLU A 33 -2.70 10.69 -13.83
CA GLU A 33 -2.50 11.81 -12.90
C GLU A 33 -1.31 11.56 -11.95
N LEU A 34 -0.75 10.35 -11.95
CA LEU A 34 0.28 9.93 -11.00
C LEU A 34 1.54 9.47 -11.73
N GLN A 35 2.69 9.87 -11.19
CA GLN A 35 4.00 9.35 -11.54
C GLN A 35 4.58 8.67 -10.30
N VAL A 36 4.66 7.34 -10.32
CA VAL A 36 5.27 6.58 -9.23
C VAL A 36 6.79 6.64 -9.40
N GLU A 37 7.48 7.35 -8.51
CA GLU A 37 8.93 7.52 -8.55
C GLU A 37 9.67 6.33 -7.97
N ALA A 38 9.12 5.73 -6.91
CA ALA A 38 9.68 4.59 -6.21
C ALA A 38 8.61 3.89 -5.37
N ILE A 39 8.88 2.62 -5.07
CA ILE A 39 8.10 1.82 -4.13
C ILE A 39 9.04 1.31 -3.05
N THR A 40 8.69 1.54 -1.80
CA THR A 40 9.35 0.93 -0.65
C THR A 40 8.44 -0.11 -0.02
N THR A 41 9.04 -1.20 0.47
CA THR A 41 8.27 -2.28 1.11
C THR A 41 8.57 -2.38 2.59
N VAL A 42 7.53 -2.69 3.38
CA VAL A 42 7.58 -2.86 4.83
C VAL A 42 6.88 -4.16 5.23
N ALA A 43 7.24 -4.74 6.37
CA ALA A 43 6.49 -5.85 6.95
C ALA A 43 5.18 -5.33 7.58
N GLY A 44 4.09 -6.07 7.36
CA GLY A 44 2.76 -5.73 7.87
C GLY A 44 1.79 -6.87 7.56
N ASN A 45 0.98 -6.76 6.51
CA ASN A 45 0.04 -7.80 6.08
C ASN A 45 0.68 -9.19 5.97
N VAL A 46 1.93 -9.22 5.51
CA VAL A 46 2.83 -10.37 5.50
C VAL A 46 4.25 -9.93 5.86
N GLY A 47 5.14 -10.90 6.11
CA GLY A 47 6.56 -10.62 6.30
C GLY A 47 7.21 -9.95 5.08
N LEU A 48 8.27 -9.16 5.33
CA LEU A 48 8.91 -8.30 4.32
C LEU A 48 9.26 -9.00 3.01
N GLU A 49 9.82 -10.21 3.04
CA GLU A 49 10.20 -10.93 1.83
C GLU A 49 8.99 -11.23 0.91
N LEU A 50 7.85 -11.57 1.50
CA LEU A 50 6.61 -11.77 0.76
C LEU A 50 6.04 -10.44 0.27
N ALA A 51 6.04 -9.40 1.11
CA ALA A 51 5.61 -8.06 0.73
C ALA A 51 6.40 -7.54 -0.49
N THR A 52 7.73 -7.62 -0.45
CA THR A 52 8.59 -7.25 -1.59
C THR A 52 8.31 -8.10 -2.81
N ARG A 53 8.16 -9.42 -2.66
CA ARG A 53 7.81 -10.31 -3.77
C ARG A 53 6.47 -9.91 -4.41
N ASN A 54 5.47 -9.58 -3.60
CA ASN A 54 4.13 -9.23 -4.04
C ASN A 54 4.09 -7.86 -4.76
N ALA A 55 4.88 -6.88 -4.31
CA ALA A 55 5.09 -5.62 -5.04
C ALA A 55 5.60 -5.89 -6.47
N LEU A 56 6.64 -6.73 -6.58
CA LEU A 56 7.27 -7.07 -7.86
C LEU A 56 6.32 -7.86 -8.78
N LEU A 57 5.56 -8.82 -8.24
CA LEU A 57 4.53 -9.52 -9.01
C LEU A 57 3.45 -8.56 -9.54
N THR A 58 3.04 -7.60 -8.73
CA THR A 58 2.03 -6.60 -9.13
C THR A 58 2.56 -5.73 -10.28
N LEU A 59 3.84 -5.36 -10.27
CA LEU A 59 4.52 -4.67 -11.37
C LEU A 59 4.57 -5.51 -12.66
N ASP A 60 4.83 -6.81 -12.54
CA ASP A 60 4.84 -7.72 -13.70
C ASP A 60 3.45 -7.83 -14.34
N VAL A 61 2.41 -7.92 -13.50
CA VAL A 61 1.01 -7.92 -13.95
C VAL A 61 0.64 -6.60 -14.62
N ALA A 62 1.12 -5.47 -14.09
CA ALA A 62 0.87 -4.14 -14.64
C ALA A 62 1.51 -3.91 -16.02
N ARG A 63 2.54 -4.71 -16.40
CA ARG A 63 3.23 -4.64 -17.70
C ARG A 63 3.71 -3.25 -18.09
N LEU A 64 4.23 -2.51 -17.11
CA LEU A 64 4.75 -1.16 -17.32
C LEU A 64 5.97 -1.19 -18.23
N LYS A 65 6.04 -0.21 -19.14
CA LYS A 65 7.24 0.00 -19.97
C LYS A 65 8.44 0.42 -19.10
N ASN A 66 8.20 1.35 -18.18
CA ASN A 66 9.19 1.91 -17.27
C ASN A 66 8.68 1.72 -15.82
N PRO A 67 8.85 0.53 -15.25
CA PRO A 67 8.44 0.24 -13.88
C PRO A 67 9.30 1.04 -12.86
N PRO A 68 8.72 1.58 -11.77
CA PRO A 68 9.51 2.19 -10.70
C PRO A 68 10.40 1.18 -9.98
N PRO A 69 11.50 1.63 -9.35
CA PRO A 69 12.31 0.79 -8.47
C PRO A 69 11.49 0.33 -7.26
N VAL A 70 11.72 -0.91 -6.84
CA VAL A 70 11.20 -1.47 -5.58
C VAL A 70 12.36 -1.69 -4.64
N VAL A 71 12.32 -1.10 -3.45
CA VAL A 71 13.38 -1.20 -2.44
C VAL A 71 12.83 -1.83 -1.16
N ARG A 72 13.61 -2.72 -0.56
CA ARG A 72 13.27 -3.39 0.70
C ARG A 72 13.47 -2.43 1.88
N GLY A 73 12.54 -2.45 2.82
CA GLY A 73 12.59 -1.63 4.03
C GLY A 73 12.61 -2.46 5.30
N ALA A 74 11.89 -2.00 6.32
CA ALA A 74 11.88 -2.59 7.64
C ALA A 74 11.13 -3.93 7.65
N GLY A 75 11.79 -4.95 8.21
CA GLY A 75 11.22 -6.28 8.41
C GLY A 75 10.46 -6.47 9.71
N LYS A 76 10.43 -5.43 10.57
CA LYS A 76 9.76 -5.43 11.87
C LYS A 76 9.48 -3.98 12.32
N PRO A 77 8.54 -3.77 13.26
CA PRO A 77 8.30 -2.48 13.91
C PRO A 77 9.53 -1.92 14.63
N LEU A 78 9.49 -0.63 14.99
CA LEU A 78 10.56 0.04 15.74
C LEU A 78 10.86 -0.62 17.09
N GLU A 79 9.82 -0.85 17.90
CA GLU A 79 9.96 -1.33 19.28
C GLU A 79 9.25 -2.66 19.54
N ARG A 80 8.28 -3.03 18.71
CA ARG A 80 7.39 -4.17 18.95
C ARG A 80 7.86 -5.45 18.26
N GLU A 81 7.28 -6.56 18.69
CA GLU A 81 7.34 -7.80 17.93
C GLU A 81 6.52 -7.67 16.64
N ALA A 82 7.02 -8.28 15.57
CA ALA A 82 6.31 -8.30 14.30
C ALA A 82 5.06 -9.16 14.41
N VAL A 83 3.93 -8.63 13.94
CA VAL A 83 2.66 -9.33 13.79
C VAL A 83 2.22 -9.16 12.34
N ASP A 84 1.52 -10.16 11.80
CA ASP A 84 1.01 -10.10 10.43
C ASP A 84 -0.51 -10.28 10.34
N ALA A 85 -1.05 -10.08 9.13
CA ALA A 85 -2.45 -10.28 8.79
C ALA A 85 -2.65 -11.40 7.76
N ALA A 86 -1.79 -12.41 7.73
CA ALA A 86 -1.88 -13.50 6.74
C ALA A 86 -3.25 -14.23 6.76
N HIS A 87 -3.92 -14.25 7.91
CA HIS A 87 -5.28 -14.75 8.05
C HIS A 87 -6.31 -14.01 7.17
N VAL A 88 -6.13 -12.70 6.93
CA VAL A 88 -6.95 -11.87 6.03
C VAL A 88 -6.45 -11.97 4.58
N HIS A 89 -5.15 -11.76 4.36
CA HIS A 89 -4.58 -11.61 3.01
C HIS A 89 -4.16 -12.93 2.35
N GLY A 90 -4.17 -14.03 3.09
CA GLY A 90 -3.56 -15.30 2.68
C GLY A 90 -2.13 -15.44 3.14
N GLU A 91 -1.66 -16.68 3.29
CA GLU A 91 -0.28 -17.00 3.69
C GLU A 91 0.77 -16.39 2.74
N ASP A 92 0.37 -16.10 1.50
CA ASP A 92 1.21 -15.45 0.49
C ASP A 92 0.94 -13.95 0.33
N GLY A 93 -0.01 -13.37 1.07
CA GLY A 93 -0.44 -11.97 0.97
C GLY A 93 -1.32 -11.61 -0.22
N LEU A 94 -1.55 -12.53 -1.18
CA LEU A 94 -2.31 -12.30 -2.41
C LEU A 94 -3.45 -13.29 -2.58
N GLY A 95 -4.15 -13.61 -1.50
CA GLY A 95 -5.34 -14.46 -1.49
C GLY A 95 -5.05 -15.93 -1.77
N GLY A 96 -3.81 -16.40 -1.61
CA GLY A 96 -3.38 -17.75 -1.99
C GLY A 96 -3.08 -17.91 -3.48
N MET A 97 -3.03 -16.81 -4.24
CA MET A 97 -2.87 -16.82 -5.70
C MET A 97 -1.44 -16.56 -6.17
N ALA A 98 -0.52 -16.17 -5.31
CA ALA A 98 0.80 -15.67 -5.72
C ALA A 98 1.66 -16.72 -6.43
N SER A 99 1.46 -18.01 -6.16
CA SER A 99 2.11 -19.12 -6.86
C SER A 99 1.65 -19.27 -8.31
N SER A 100 0.42 -18.86 -8.61
CA SER A 100 -0.15 -18.91 -9.98
C SER A 100 0.50 -17.89 -10.93
N TYR A 101 1.27 -16.94 -10.40
CA TYR A 101 1.97 -15.91 -11.16
C TYR A 101 3.49 -16.16 -11.26
N GLY A 102 3.99 -17.26 -10.70
CA GLY A 102 5.40 -17.63 -10.76
C GLY A 102 6.32 -16.77 -9.89
N ALA A 103 7.59 -16.69 -10.28
CA ALA A 103 8.58 -15.82 -9.66
C ALA A 103 8.58 -14.44 -10.34
N PRO A 104 8.87 -13.35 -9.61
CA PRO A 104 8.99 -12.03 -10.22
C PRO A 104 10.03 -11.99 -11.33
N SER A 105 9.76 -11.21 -12.38
CA SER A 105 10.63 -11.06 -13.56
C SER A 105 11.92 -10.30 -13.27
N ARG A 106 11.99 -9.62 -12.13
CA ARG A 106 13.15 -8.82 -11.70
C ARG A 106 13.30 -8.86 -10.18
N PRO A 107 14.54 -8.73 -9.67
CA PRO A 107 14.78 -8.57 -8.25
C PRO A 107 14.36 -7.16 -7.78
N ALA A 108 14.21 -7.01 -6.47
CA ALA A 108 14.20 -5.68 -5.85
C ALA A 108 15.56 -4.98 -6.08
N CYS A 109 15.54 -3.65 -6.16
CA CYS A 109 16.74 -2.84 -6.21
C CYS A 109 17.53 -2.97 -4.90
N GLN A 110 18.85 -2.90 -5.00
CA GLN A 110 19.73 -2.87 -3.83
C GLN A 110 19.59 -1.52 -3.10
N GLY A 111 19.83 -1.51 -1.79
CA GLY A 111 19.69 -0.33 -0.93
C GLY A 111 18.65 -0.52 0.17
N ALA A 112 18.43 0.53 0.95
CA ALA A 112 17.44 0.57 2.02
C ALA A 112 16.28 1.52 1.69
N ALA A 113 15.07 1.19 2.14
CA ALA A 113 13.89 2.03 1.94
C ALA A 113 14.08 3.47 2.47
N VAL A 114 14.78 3.64 3.60
CA VAL A 114 15.09 4.95 4.17
C VAL A 114 15.87 5.80 3.17
N ASP A 115 16.96 5.27 2.61
CA ASP A 115 17.77 5.98 1.61
C ASP A 115 16.95 6.28 0.36
N CYS A 116 16.16 5.31 -0.12
CA CYS A 116 15.27 5.50 -1.27
C CYS A 116 14.26 6.64 -1.05
N ILE A 117 13.65 6.73 0.13
CA ILE A 117 12.73 7.82 0.49
C ILE A 117 13.47 9.17 0.47
N LEU A 118 14.60 9.26 1.17
CA LEU A 118 15.36 10.50 1.29
C LEU A 118 15.90 10.97 -0.08
N GLU A 119 16.46 10.06 -0.88
CA GLU A 119 16.95 10.36 -2.22
C GLU A 119 15.84 10.77 -3.18
N THR A 120 14.66 10.16 -3.08
CA THR A 120 13.51 10.52 -3.92
C THR A 120 12.99 11.91 -3.57
N VAL A 121 12.85 12.20 -2.28
CA VAL A 121 12.43 13.52 -1.79
C VAL A 121 13.47 14.59 -2.13
N ALA A 122 14.77 14.32 -1.94
CA ALA A 122 15.84 15.26 -2.23
C ALA A 122 15.97 15.59 -3.72
N ARG A 123 15.68 14.64 -4.62
CA ARG A 123 15.68 14.86 -6.08
C ARG A 123 14.52 15.75 -6.55
N HIS A 124 13.44 15.81 -5.79
CA HIS A 124 12.18 16.45 -6.17
C HIS A 124 11.59 17.27 -5.01
N PRO A 125 12.32 18.30 -4.51
CA PRO A 125 11.91 19.04 -3.34
C PRO A 125 10.59 19.78 -3.56
N GLY A 126 9.63 19.56 -2.67
CA GLY A 126 8.28 20.15 -2.69
C GLY A 126 7.28 19.43 -3.62
N GLU A 127 7.71 18.38 -4.33
CA GLU A 127 6.87 17.72 -5.35
C GLU A 127 6.44 16.28 -4.99
N VAL A 128 7.11 15.63 -4.04
CA VAL A 128 6.85 14.21 -3.72
C VAL A 128 5.79 14.10 -2.63
N THR A 129 4.64 13.52 -2.98
CA THR A 129 3.69 12.99 -2.00
C THR A 129 4.11 11.56 -1.60
N ILE A 130 4.34 11.32 -0.31
CA ILE A 130 4.58 9.97 0.22
C ILE A 130 3.23 9.33 0.54
N VAL A 131 2.90 8.22 -0.12
CA VAL A 131 1.68 7.44 0.11
C VAL A 131 2.04 6.21 0.93
N ALA A 132 1.74 6.22 2.22
CA ALA A 132 1.98 5.11 3.13
C ALA A 132 0.72 4.25 3.27
N LEU A 133 0.80 3.02 2.76
CA LEU A 133 -0.28 2.03 2.73
C LEU A 133 -0.14 0.95 3.80
N GLY A 134 1.05 0.81 4.38
CA GLY A 134 1.36 -0.14 5.45
C GLY A 134 1.79 0.51 6.77
N PRO A 135 2.35 -0.28 7.71
CA PRO A 135 2.94 0.24 8.93
C PRO A 135 4.01 1.32 8.66
N LEU A 136 3.99 2.38 9.47
CA LEU A 136 4.73 3.62 9.18
C LEU A 136 6.24 3.57 9.46
N THR A 137 6.81 2.37 9.66
CA THR A 137 8.18 2.16 10.12
C THR A 137 9.22 2.78 9.20
N ASN A 138 9.13 2.57 7.89
CA ASN A 138 10.08 3.15 6.92
C ASN A 138 10.04 4.68 6.94
N VAL A 139 8.83 5.26 6.92
CA VAL A 139 8.63 6.72 6.93
C VAL A 139 9.14 7.33 8.24
N ALA A 140 8.87 6.70 9.38
CA ALA A 140 9.39 7.12 10.68
C ALA A 140 10.92 7.03 10.75
N GLN A 141 11.51 5.96 10.25
CA GLN A 141 12.97 5.82 10.18
C GLN A 141 13.60 6.91 9.29
N ALA A 142 12.98 7.25 8.15
CA ALA A 142 13.44 8.35 7.31
C ALA A 142 13.34 9.71 8.01
N LEU A 143 12.25 9.97 8.75
CA LEU A 143 12.09 11.17 9.57
C LEU A 143 13.15 11.27 10.67
N LEU A 144 13.50 10.16 11.32
CA LEU A 144 14.52 10.13 12.36
C LEU A 144 15.93 10.29 11.78
N ALA A 145 16.19 9.70 10.62
CA ALA A 145 17.49 9.71 9.96
C ALA A 145 17.84 11.11 9.42
N ASP A 146 16.93 11.73 8.67
CA ASP A 146 17.13 13.08 8.14
C ASP A 146 15.81 13.88 8.09
N PRO A 147 15.45 14.55 9.21
CA PRO A 147 14.28 15.42 9.26
C PRO A 147 14.34 16.58 8.27
N LYS A 148 15.53 17.06 7.88
CA LYS A 148 15.68 18.20 6.97
C LYS A 148 15.32 17.82 5.55
N THR A 149 15.80 16.67 5.09
CA THR A 149 15.43 16.14 3.78
C THR A 149 13.95 15.78 3.75
N MET A 150 13.42 15.11 4.79
CA MET A 150 11.99 14.80 4.85
C MET A 150 11.09 16.04 4.84
N ALA A 151 11.55 17.18 5.40
CA ALA A 151 10.83 18.46 5.34
C ALA A 151 10.63 18.99 3.91
N LEU A 152 11.32 18.44 2.91
CA LEU A 152 11.15 18.76 1.50
C LEU A 152 10.02 17.95 0.85
N ALA A 153 9.44 16.94 1.50
CA ALA A 153 8.28 16.24 0.94
C ALA A 153 7.07 17.18 0.83
N GLU A 154 6.25 17.03 -0.22
CA GLU A 154 5.03 17.83 -0.40
C GLU A 154 4.07 17.58 0.77
N ARG A 155 3.83 16.30 1.07
CA ARG A 155 2.96 15.81 2.14
C ARG A 155 3.12 14.30 2.32
N ILE A 156 2.54 13.78 3.40
CA ILE A 156 2.37 12.35 3.65
C ILE A 156 0.88 12.03 3.64
N VAL A 157 0.46 11.06 2.83
CA VAL A 157 -0.89 10.50 2.82
C VAL A 157 -0.81 9.10 3.42
N VAL A 158 -1.54 8.87 4.51
CA VAL A 158 -1.47 7.64 5.30
C VAL A 158 -2.81 6.92 5.22
N MET A 159 -2.81 5.68 4.76
CA MET A 159 -3.90 4.75 5.04
C MET A 159 -3.69 4.19 6.44
N GLY A 160 -4.51 4.65 7.38
CA GLY A 160 -4.44 4.18 8.75
C GLY A 160 -5.21 5.03 9.74
N GLY A 161 -5.45 4.44 10.91
CA GLY A 161 -6.31 5.01 11.95
C GLY A 161 -7.80 4.69 11.78
N ALA A 162 -8.56 4.92 12.85
CA ALA A 162 -10.00 4.71 12.90
C ALA A 162 -10.63 5.84 13.73
N LEU A 163 -11.27 6.81 13.06
CA LEU A 163 -11.90 7.96 13.71
C LEU A 163 -13.40 7.72 13.83
N ASP A 164 -13.94 7.77 15.05
CA ASP A 164 -15.37 7.54 15.34
C ASP A 164 -15.95 6.22 14.79
N VAL A 165 -15.09 5.24 14.51
CA VAL A 165 -15.48 3.89 14.08
C VAL A 165 -14.61 2.84 14.80
N PRO A 166 -15.08 1.58 14.93
CA PRO A 166 -14.27 0.52 15.51
C PRO A 166 -13.01 0.21 14.70
N GLY A 167 -11.94 -0.22 15.38
CA GLY A 167 -10.72 -0.73 14.77
C GLY A 167 -10.91 -2.02 13.95
N ASN A 168 -9.81 -2.49 13.34
CA ASN A 168 -9.70 -3.82 12.73
C ASN A 168 -8.60 -4.70 13.37
N ALA A 169 -7.72 -4.11 14.20
CA ALA A 169 -6.77 -4.80 15.06
C ALA A 169 -7.19 -4.63 16.54
N GLY A 170 -8.27 -5.34 16.90
CA GLY A 170 -9.00 -5.11 18.15
C GLY A 170 -10.02 -3.96 18.06
N PRO A 171 -10.66 -3.59 19.17
CA PRO A 171 -11.80 -2.65 19.14
C PRO A 171 -11.42 -1.20 18.83
N HIS A 172 -10.17 -0.80 19.07
CA HIS A 172 -9.76 0.61 19.08
C HIS A 172 -8.63 0.96 18.11
N ALA A 173 -7.95 -0.03 17.53
CA ALA A 173 -6.79 0.21 16.67
C ALA A 173 -7.06 -0.24 15.24
N GLU A 174 -6.61 0.58 14.30
CA GLU A 174 -6.43 0.17 12.91
C GLU A 174 -5.06 -0.54 12.78
N PHE A 175 -4.98 -1.56 11.92
CA PHE A 175 -3.88 -2.49 11.79
C PHE A 175 -2.51 -1.82 11.57
N ASN A 176 -2.37 -0.92 10.58
CA ASN A 176 -1.11 -0.26 10.29
C ASN A 176 -0.58 0.52 11.50
N PHE A 177 -1.48 1.18 12.22
CA PHE A 177 -1.15 1.90 13.46
C PHE A 177 -0.90 0.95 14.63
N PHE A 178 -1.57 -0.21 14.68
CA PHE A 178 -1.40 -1.21 15.72
C PHE A 178 -0.03 -1.90 15.64
N VAL A 179 0.43 -2.19 14.42
CA VAL A 179 1.71 -2.85 14.15
C VAL A 179 2.88 -2.02 14.66
N ASP A 180 2.89 -0.71 14.36
CA ASP A 180 3.96 0.20 14.79
C ASP A 180 3.42 1.60 15.19
N PRO A 181 2.77 1.73 16.36
CA PRO A 181 2.25 3.00 16.81
C PRO A 181 3.34 3.97 17.26
N GLU A 182 4.53 3.48 17.62
CA GLU A 182 5.69 4.32 17.88
C GLU A 182 6.09 5.06 16.59
N ALA A 183 6.15 4.34 15.46
CA ALA A 183 6.32 4.96 14.14
C ALA A 183 5.17 5.90 13.77
N ALA A 184 3.91 5.48 14.02
CA ALA A 184 2.76 6.34 13.76
C ALA A 184 2.82 7.65 14.57
N GLN A 185 3.23 7.59 15.84
CA GLN A 185 3.42 8.76 16.69
C GLN A 185 4.50 9.70 16.13
N ILE A 186 5.62 9.16 15.62
CA ILE A 186 6.68 9.95 14.99
C ILE A 186 6.15 10.67 13.75
N VAL A 187 5.47 9.97 12.85
CA VAL A 187 4.92 10.54 11.61
C VAL A 187 3.90 11.64 11.92
N LEU A 188 2.97 11.38 12.84
CA LEU A 188 1.95 12.36 13.24
C LEU A 188 2.54 13.62 13.91
N ARG A 189 3.76 13.53 14.45
CA ARG A 189 4.47 14.66 15.09
C ARG A 189 5.47 15.36 14.17
N SER A 190 5.63 14.91 12.92
CA SER A 190 6.67 15.37 11.97
C SER A 190 6.56 16.82 11.49
N ARG A 191 5.47 17.52 11.83
CA ARG A 191 5.10 18.87 11.33
C ARG A 191 4.90 18.98 9.81
N LEU A 192 5.09 17.89 9.06
CA LEU A 192 4.71 17.80 7.66
C LEU A 192 3.18 17.82 7.53
N PRO A 193 2.64 18.27 6.37
CA PRO A 193 1.24 18.06 6.06
C PRO A 193 0.94 16.55 5.99
N VAL A 194 0.13 16.05 6.94
CA VAL A 194 -0.29 14.64 6.99
C VAL A 194 -1.79 14.55 6.70
N THR A 195 -2.17 13.75 5.72
CA THR A 195 -3.57 13.37 5.45
C THR A 195 -3.79 11.95 5.92
N LEU A 196 -4.74 11.75 6.83
CA LEU A 196 -5.17 10.42 7.25
C LEU A 196 -6.37 9.96 6.42
N VAL A 197 -6.29 8.72 5.95
CA VAL A 197 -7.36 8.01 5.26
C VAL A 197 -7.68 6.78 6.12
N GLY A 198 -8.45 7.00 7.18
CA GLY A 198 -8.77 5.99 8.17
C GLY A 198 -9.92 5.06 7.75
N LEU A 199 -10.24 4.11 8.63
CA LEU A 199 -11.33 3.13 8.41
C LEU A 199 -12.70 3.78 8.24
N ASP A 200 -12.92 4.96 8.81
CA ASP A 200 -14.12 5.77 8.63
C ASP A 200 -14.31 6.22 7.18
N VAL A 201 -13.22 6.41 6.43
CA VAL A 201 -13.22 6.72 5.00
C VAL A 201 -13.21 5.43 4.15
N THR A 202 -12.25 4.54 4.40
CA THR A 202 -12.03 3.38 3.51
C THR A 202 -13.17 2.38 3.51
N ARG A 203 -13.91 2.25 4.62
CA ARG A 203 -15.08 1.36 4.68
C ARG A 203 -16.26 1.82 3.83
N GLN A 204 -16.24 3.06 3.34
CA GLN A 204 -17.23 3.59 2.39
C GLN A 204 -16.88 3.20 0.94
N ALA A 205 -15.60 2.92 0.65
CA ALA A 205 -15.12 2.57 -0.69
C ALA A 205 -15.33 1.08 -0.99
N VAL A 206 -16.57 0.67 -1.24
CA VAL A 206 -16.93 -0.74 -1.43
C VAL A 206 -16.90 -1.14 -2.91
N VAL A 207 -16.23 -2.26 -3.21
CA VAL A 207 -16.34 -2.94 -4.50
C VAL A 207 -17.01 -4.30 -4.29
N SER A 208 -17.99 -4.65 -5.12
CA SER A 208 -18.68 -5.94 -5.05
C SER A 208 -17.94 -7.03 -5.83
N GLN A 209 -18.17 -8.30 -5.44
CA GLN A 209 -17.61 -9.44 -6.16
C GLN A 209 -18.10 -9.50 -7.60
N GLN A 210 -19.38 -9.18 -7.81
CA GLN A 210 -19.99 -9.16 -9.13
C GLN A 210 -19.31 -8.13 -10.04
N GLU A 211 -19.09 -6.90 -9.57
CA GLU A 211 -18.40 -5.86 -10.34
C GLU A 211 -16.98 -6.27 -10.73
N LEU A 212 -16.22 -6.90 -9.84
CA LEU A 212 -14.87 -7.39 -10.15
C LEU A 212 -14.90 -8.49 -11.22
N VAL A 213 -15.82 -9.44 -11.11
CA VAL A 213 -16.00 -10.52 -12.10
C VAL A 213 -16.40 -9.96 -13.46
N GLU A 214 -17.35 -9.03 -13.51
CA GLU A 214 -17.79 -8.39 -14.74
C GLU A 214 -16.66 -7.59 -15.38
N ARG A 215 -15.94 -6.77 -14.60
CA ARG A 215 -14.80 -6.00 -15.11
C ARG A 215 -13.67 -6.89 -15.61
N ALA A 216 -13.37 -8.00 -14.92
CA ALA A 216 -12.36 -8.96 -15.36
C ALA A 216 -12.75 -9.66 -16.67
N ARG A 217 -14.04 -9.97 -16.88
CA ARG A 217 -14.53 -10.56 -18.13
C ARG A 217 -14.48 -9.58 -19.31
N MET A 218 -14.76 -8.31 -19.05
CA MET A 218 -14.84 -7.27 -20.08
C MET A 218 -13.49 -6.64 -20.43
N SER A 219 -12.46 -6.84 -19.60
CA SER A 219 -11.15 -6.21 -19.76
C SER A 219 -10.11 -7.18 -20.31
N SER A 220 -9.34 -6.74 -21.29
CA SER A 220 -8.13 -7.43 -21.75
C SER A 220 -6.90 -7.11 -20.88
N ASN A 221 -7.02 -6.21 -19.90
CA ASN A 221 -5.94 -5.85 -19.00
C ASN A 221 -5.69 -7.00 -17.98
N PRO A 222 -4.48 -7.60 -17.95
CA PRO A 222 -4.15 -8.65 -16.98
C PRO A 222 -4.40 -8.26 -15.52
N GLY A 223 -4.25 -6.97 -15.19
CA GLY A 223 -4.53 -6.41 -13.87
C GLY A 223 -5.98 -6.61 -13.41
N ALA A 224 -6.96 -6.60 -14.33
CA ALA A 224 -8.37 -6.82 -13.97
C ALA A 224 -8.61 -8.28 -13.54
N THR A 225 -8.03 -9.25 -14.25
CA THR A 225 -8.11 -10.67 -13.87
C THR A 225 -7.32 -10.94 -12.59
N PHE A 226 -6.15 -10.31 -12.42
CA PHE A 226 -5.39 -10.41 -11.19
C PHE A 226 -6.18 -9.89 -9.99
N ALA A 227 -6.71 -8.67 -10.07
CA ALA A 227 -7.55 -8.05 -9.05
C ALA A 227 -8.74 -8.93 -8.65
N GLU A 228 -9.46 -9.49 -9.63
CA GLU A 228 -10.58 -10.41 -9.38
C GLU A 228 -10.14 -11.67 -8.62
N ARG A 229 -9.00 -12.26 -8.99
CA ARG A 229 -8.53 -13.50 -8.37
C ARG A 229 -8.04 -13.31 -6.94
N ILE A 230 -7.21 -12.29 -6.70
CA ILE A 230 -6.62 -12.06 -5.37
C ILE A 230 -7.67 -11.63 -4.33
N THR A 231 -8.76 -10.99 -4.78
CA THR A 231 -9.85 -10.53 -3.89
C THR A 231 -10.85 -11.63 -3.50
N ARG A 232 -10.83 -12.81 -4.14
CA ARG A 232 -11.77 -13.90 -3.81
C ARG A 232 -11.75 -14.27 -2.33
N LYS A 233 -10.55 -14.36 -1.74
CA LYS A 233 -10.38 -14.69 -0.32
C LYS A 233 -11.09 -13.69 0.60
N TYR A 234 -11.08 -12.40 0.29
CA TYR A 234 -11.75 -11.39 1.12
C TYR A 234 -13.27 -11.64 1.18
N PHE A 235 -13.88 -12.05 0.07
CA PHE A 235 -15.30 -12.39 0.04
C PHE A 235 -15.61 -13.66 0.82
N ASP A 236 -14.71 -14.65 0.81
CA ASP A 236 -14.89 -15.90 1.55
C ASP A 236 -14.76 -15.70 3.07
N VAL A 237 -13.75 -14.94 3.50
CA VAL A 237 -13.57 -14.54 4.91
C VAL A 237 -14.80 -13.75 5.40
N ARG A 238 -15.33 -12.85 4.58
CA ARG A 238 -16.54 -12.08 4.92
C ARG A 238 -17.79 -12.95 5.01
N LYS A 239 -18.06 -13.84 4.04
CA LYS A 239 -19.21 -14.77 4.09
C LYS A 239 -19.23 -15.61 5.36
N ALA A 240 -18.07 -16.01 5.86
CA ALA A 240 -17.94 -16.74 7.12
C ALA A 240 -18.22 -15.87 8.36
N ALA A 241 -17.97 -14.55 8.28
CA ALA A 241 -18.12 -13.61 9.40
C ALA A 241 -19.49 -12.91 9.45
N SER A 242 -20.18 -12.70 8.32
CA SER A 242 -21.52 -12.06 8.17
C SER A 242 -22.00 -12.22 6.70
N GLY A 243 -23.31 -12.29 6.42
CA GLY A 243 -23.86 -12.50 5.06
C GLY A 243 -23.36 -11.58 3.91
N PRO A 244 -23.74 -11.81 2.63
CA PRO A 244 -23.04 -11.28 1.46
C PRO A 244 -23.03 -9.74 1.35
N ARG A 245 -21.84 -9.10 1.48
CA ARG A 245 -21.54 -7.68 1.14
C ARG A 245 -20.06 -7.52 0.71
N GLY A 246 -19.75 -6.45 -0.04
CA GLY A 246 -18.51 -6.22 -0.82
C GLY A 246 -17.17 -6.17 -0.05
N VAL A 247 -16.04 -5.88 -0.72
CA VAL A 247 -14.65 -6.01 -0.21
C VAL A 247 -14.36 -5.15 1.04
N PHE A 248 -15.03 -4.01 1.22
CA PHE A 248 -14.71 -3.04 2.28
C PHE A 248 -15.90 -2.54 3.13
N SER A 249 -17.13 -3.01 2.92
CA SER A 249 -18.30 -2.41 3.62
C SER A 249 -18.22 -2.52 5.15
N ALA A 250 -18.54 -1.44 5.87
CA ALA A 250 -18.75 -1.42 7.31
C ALA A 250 -19.99 -2.24 7.74
N ARG A 251 -19.99 -2.64 9.02
CA ARG A 251 -21.19 -3.02 9.79
C ARG A 251 -22.04 -1.80 10.05
#